data_AF-A0A2K3KM55-F1
#
_entry.id   AF-A0A2K3KM55-F1
#
_cell.length_a   1.000
_cell.length_b   1.000
_cell.length_c   1.000
_cell.angle_alpha   90.00
_cell.angle_beta   90.00
_cell.angle_gamma   90.00
#
_symmetry.space_group_name_H-M   'P 1'
#
loop_
_entity.id
_entity.type
_entity.pdbx_description
1 polymer ?
#
loop_
_entity_poly.entity_id
_entity_poly.type
_entity_poly.pdbx_seq_one_letter_code
_entity_poly.pdbx_strand_id
1 'polypeptide(L)' 'GSWEYTPLDLQNPFPNNEGSVHLWQGDDDLLVPVTLQRYIARNLPWIHYHELTGSGHIFPHGDGMSEAIIKSLLGVK' A
#
# COMPACT_ATOMS: atom_id res chain seq x y z
N GLY A 1 -8.34 8.81 -19.89
CA GLY A 1 -9.00 9.98 -19.28
C GLY A 1 -7.94 10.99 -18.93
N SER A 2 -8.24 12.29 -18.97
CA SER A 2 -7.41 13.30 -18.30
C SER A 2 -7.94 13.46 -16.89
N TRP A 3 -7.16 13.04 -15.90
CA TRP A 3 -7.46 13.32 -14.50
C TRP A 3 -6.74 14.61 -14.12
N GLU A 4 -7.45 15.53 -13.47
CA GLU A 4 -6.87 16.80 -12.99
C GLU A 4 -5.98 16.59 -11.77
N TYR A 5 -6.03 15.40 -11.16
CA TYR A 5 -5.34 15.07 -9.92
C TYR A 5 -4.65 13.72 -10.10
N THR A 6 -3.45 13.59 -9.55
CA THR A 6 -2.74 12.33 -9.47
C THR A 6 -2.32 12.06 -8.02
N PRO A 7 -2.37 10.81 -7.54
CA PRO A 7 -1.81 10.47 -6.23
C PRO A 7 -0.33 10.85 -6.12
N LEU A 8 0.39 10.98 -7.24
CA LEU A 8 1.80 11.38 -7.26
C LEU A 8 2.05 12.81 -6.75
N ASP A 9 1.02 13.66 -6.68
CA ASP A 9 1.15 15.03 -6.17
C ASP A 9 1.03 15.08 -4.63
N LEU A 10 0.74 13.95 -3.98
CA LEU A 10 0.61 13.87 -2.53
C LEU A 10 1.97 14.10 -1.85
N GLN A 11 1.97 15.03 -0.90
CA GLN A 11 3.08 15.21 0.02
C GLN A 11 2.96 14.23 1.19
N ASN A 12 4.10 13.90 1.81
CA ASN A 12 4.09 13.09 3.02
C ASN A 12 3.23 13.77 4.10
N PRO A 13 2.13 13.15 4.56
CA PRO A 13 1.28 13.72 5.60
C PRO A 13 1.93 13.71 7.00
N PHE A 14 3.00 12.93 7.19
CA PHE A 14 3.72 12.78 8.46
C PHE A 14 5.22 13.13 8.29
N PRO A 15 5.57 14.39 8.00
CA PRO A 15 6.94 14.78 7.73
C PRO A 15 7.86 14.72 8.96
N ASN A 16 7.31 14.71 10.19
CA ASN A 16 8.10 14.61 11.42
C ASN A 16 7.95 13.24 12.12
N ASN A 17 7.63 12.20 11.34
CA ASN A 17 7.47 10.82 11.82
C ASN A 17 6.36 10.66 12.89
N GLU A 18 5.31 11.48 12.84
CA GLU A 18 4.16 11.37 13.73
C GLU A 18 3.22 10.19 13.36
N GLY A 19 3.45 9.59 12.20
CA GLY A 19 2.70 8.47 11.66
C GLY A 19 3.37 7.91 10.42
N SER A 20 2.73 6.92 9.80
CA SER A 20 3.20 6.28 8.56
C SER A 20 2.02 5.97 7.65
N VAL A 21 2.27 5.96 6.35
CA VAL A 21 1.30 5.51 5.34
C VAL A 21 1.78 4.20 4.77
N HIS A 22 0.90 3.20 4.76
CA HIS A 22 1.21 1.87 4.25
C HIS A 22 0.26 1.51 3.12
N LEU A 23 0.77 0.84 2.09
CA LEU A 23 0.02 0.39 0.93
C LEU A 23 0.26 -1.11 0.72
N TRP A 24 -0.81 -1.91 0.74
CA TRP A 24 -0.74 -3.35 0.49
C TRP A 24 -1.34 -3.69 -0.87
N GLN A 25 -0.71 -4.62 -1.59
CA GLN A 25 -1.18 -5.08 -2.89
C GLN A 25 -0.82 -6.55 -3.09
N GLY A 26 -1.82 -7.36 -3.45
CA GLY A 26 -1.56 -8.70 -3.98
C GLY A 26 -1.02 -8.62 -5.41
N ASP A 27 0.03 -9.39 -5.73
CA ASP A 27 0.64 -9.38 -7.07
C ASP A 27 -0.17 -10.15 -8.13
N ASP A 28 -1.04 -11.06 -7.69
CA ASP A 28 -2.02 -11.80 -8.50
C ASP A 28 -3.41 -11.12 -8.49
N ASP A 29 -3.49 -9.83 -8.15
CA ASP A 29 -4.73 -9.06 -8.22
C ASP A 29 -5.21 -8.92 -9.68
N LEU A 30 -6.38 -9.51 -9.95
CA LEU A 30 -7.01 -9.53 -11.27
C LEU A 30 -7.88 -8.30 -11.56
N LEU A 31 -8.12 -7.43 -10.56
CA LEU A 31 -8.90 -6.20 -10.70
C LEU A 31 -8.00 -4.98 -10.87
N VAL A 32 -6.90 -4.92 -10.12
CA VAL A 32 -5.96 -3.81 -10.12
C VAL A 32 -4.54 -4.32 -10.42
N PRO A 33 -3.90 -3.90 -11.51
CA PRO A 33 -2.54 -4.33 -11.82
C PRO A 33 -1.54 -3.89 -10.75
N VAL A 34 -0.73 -4.84 -10.25
CA VAL A 34 0.34 -4.58 -9.27
C VAL A 34 1.33 -3.49 -9.73
N THR A 35 1.53 -3.35 -11.04
CA THR A 35 2.40 -2.32 -11.63
C THR A 35 1.99 -0.90 -11.28
N LEU A 36 0.70 -0.63 -11.07
CA LEU A 36 0.21 0.68 -10.64
C LEU A 36 0.73 1.02 -9.23
N GLN A 37 0.63 0.09 -8.29
CA GLN A 37 1.07 0.33 -6.91
C GLN A 37 2.60 0.41 -6.81
N ARG A 38 3.32 -0.43 -7.57
CA ARG A 38 4.78 -0.31 -7.71
C ARG A 38 5.19 1.07 -8.22
N TYR A 39 4.46 1.60 -9.20
CA TYR A 39 4.73 2.93 -9.75
C TYR A 39 4.44 4.04 -8.72
N ILE A 40 3.32 3.98 -8.00
CA ILE A 40 2.98 4.94 -6.94
C ILE A 40 4.04 4.90 -5.83
N ALA A 41 4.35 3.72 -5.28
CA ALA A 41 5.33 3.56 -4.20
C ALA A 41 6.74 4.03 -4.59
N ARG A 42 7.15 3.81 -5.85
CA ARG A 42 8.43 4.30 -6.37
C ARG A 42 8.51 5.84 -6.40
N ASN A 43 7.41 6.51 -6.74
CA ASN A 43 7.37 7.97 -6.85
C ASN A 43 7.06 8.66 -5.52
N LEU A 44 6.43 7.96 -4.57
CA LEU A 44 6.08 8.44 -3.23
C LEU A 44 6.82 7.61 -2.17
N PRO A 45 8.14 7.83 -1.97
CA PRO A 45 8.97 6.98 -1.12
C PRO A 45 8.62 7.02 0.38
N TRP A 46 7.73 7.93 0.78
CA TRP A 46 7.16 7.99 2.13
C TRP A 46 6.05 6.95 2.36
N ILE A 47 5.60 6.26 1.32
CA ILE A 47 4.66 5.12 1.43
C ILE A 47 5.46 3.84 1.72
N HIS A 48 5.10 3.16 2.79
CA HIS A 48 5.56 1.80 3.07
C HIS A 48 4.78 0.80 2.22
N TYR A 49 5.38 0.33 1.13
CA TYR A 49 4.74 -0.62 0.22
C TYR A 49 4.94 -2.08 0.65
N HIS A 50 3.85 -2.83 0.65
CA HIS A 50 3.77 -4.25 1.01
C HIS A 50 3.17 -5.01 -0.16
N GLU A 51 4.00 -5.73 -0.90
CA GLU A 51 3.55 -6.61 -1.97
C GLU A 51 3.40 -8.04 -1.46
N LEU A 52 2.25 -8.66 -1.72
CA LEU A 52 1.93 -10.01 -1.28
C LEU A 52 1.98 -10.97 -2.46
N THR A 53 3.01 -11.82 -2.49
CA THR A 53 3.18 -12.84 -3.54
C THR A 53 2.06 -13.88 -3.52
N GLY A 54 1.51 -14.20 -4.69
CA GLY A 54 0.45 -15.19 -4.89
C GLY A 54 -0.92 -14.74 -4.38
N SER A 55 -1.08 -13.46 -4.05
CA SER A 55 -2.30 -12.94 -3.42
C SER A 55 -3.11 -12.10 -4.41
N GLY A 56 -4.43 -12.29 -4.41
CA GLY A 56 -5.36 -11.51 -5.24
C GLY A 56 -5.96 -10.30 -4.52
N HIS A 57 -6.95 -9.66 -5.15
CA HIS A 57 -7.62 -8.46 -4.62
C HIS A 57 -8.20 -8.62 -3.20
N ILE A 58 -8.68 -9.83 -2.90
CA ILE A 58 -9.42 -10.15 -1.67
C ILE A 58 -8.47 -10.62 -0.55
N PHE A 59 -7.16 -10.40 -0.69
CA PHE A 59 -6.16 -10.75 0.33
C PHE A 59 -6.51 -10.26 1.75
N PRO A 60 -7.16 -9.09 1.98
CA PRO A 60 -7.45 -8.65 3.35
C PRO A 60 -8.35 -9.61 4.15
N HIS A 61 -9.08 -10.50 3.47
CA HIS A 61 -9.94 -11.50 4.10
C HIS A 61 -9.23 -12.83 4.40
N GLY A 62 -7.96 -12.98 4.00
CA GLY A 62 -7.17 -14.16 4.31
C GLY A 62 -6.92 -14.30 5.82
N ASP A 63 -6.84 -15.53 6.30
CA ASP A 63 -6.59 -15.81 7.71
C ASP A 63 -5.30 -15.13 8.19
N GLY A 64 -5.41 -14.40 9.31
CA GLY A 64 -4.28 -13.68 9.92
C GLY A 64 -3.93 -12.33 9.26
N MET A 65 -4.54 -11.96 8.12
CA MET A 65 -4.18 -10.72 7.43
C MET A 65 -4.53 -9.47 8.23
N SER A 66 -5.69 -9.43 8.88
CA SER A 66 -6.06 -8.33 9.77
C SER A 66 -5.05 -8.14 10.91
N GLU A 67 -4.59 -9.25 11.52
CA GLU A 67 -3.57 -9.19 12.58
C GLU A 67 -2.23 -8.69 12.04
N ALA A 68 -1.78 -9.20 10.89
CA ALA A 68 -0.54 -8.77 10.25
C ALA A 68 -0.54 -7.28 9.88
N ILE A 69 -1.66 -6.77 9.35
CA ILE A 69 -1.83 -5.35 9.03
C ILE A 69 -1.79 -4.50 10.31
N ILE A 70 -2.56 -4.88 11.34
CA ILE A 70 -2.59 -4.14 12.62
C ILE A 70 -1.22 -4.13 13.29
N LYS A 71 -0.52 -5.27 13.33
CA LYS A 71 0.86 -5.36 13.86
C LYS A 71 1.82 -4.44 13.11
N SER A 72 1.73 -4.41 11.78
CA SER A 72 2.53 -3.51 10.95
C SER A 72 2.26 -2.03 11.23
N LEU A 73 1.00 -1.64 11.44
CA LEU A 73 0.60 -0.27 11.75
C LEU A 73 1.02 0.17 13.15
N LEU A 74 0.99 -0.74 14.13
CA LEU A 74 1.37 -0.45 15.52
C LEU A 74 2.87 -0.64 15.79
N GLY A 75 3.64 -1.13 14.81
CA GLY A 75 5.06 -1.46 14.99
C GLY A 75 5.31 -2.64 15.94
N VAL A 76 4.30 -3.47 16.18
CA VAL A 76 4.37 -4.63 17.08
C VAL A 76 4.82 -5.84 16.26
N LYS A 77 5.94 -6.46 16.65
CA LYS A 77 6.41 -7.73 16.04
C LYS A 77 5.64 -8.91 16.60
#